data_AF-A0A369BHE7-F1
#
_entry.id   AF-A0A369BHE7-F1
#
_cell.length_a   1.000
_cell.length_b   1.000
_cell.length_c   1.000
_cell.angle_alpha   90.00
_cell.angle_beta   90.00
_cell.angle_gamma   90.00
#
_symmetry.space_group_name_H-M   'P 1'
#
loop_
_entity.id
_entity.type
_entity.pdbx_description
1 polymer ?
#
loop_
_entity_poly.entity_id
_entity_poly.type
_entity_poly.pdbx_seq_one_letter_code
_entity_poly.pdbx_strand_id
1 'polypeptide(L)' 'MADFWDSEELVGKIVKNSREEIHIKTVEKNKKKYVDIRVFWYDSNSDTFKPSQKGVTMAYDNYNEFKEIIAGIQI' A
#
# COMPACT_ATOMS: atom_id res chain seq x y z
N MET A 1 12.75 -0.76 10.35
CA MET A 1 13.33 -0.10 9.16
C MET A 1 12.42 1.06 8.84
N ALA A 2 12.92 2.25 9.16
CA ALA A 2 12.41 3.61 8.91
C ALA A 2 10.89 3.77 8.72
N ASP A 3 10.23 4.29 9.76
CA ASP A 3 9.03 5.14 9.69
C ASP A 3 9.27 6.28 8.69
N PHE A 4 9.13 5.97 7.39
CA PHE A 4 9.19 6.97 6.33
C PHE A 4 7.94 7.88 6.40
N TRP A 5 6.84 7.33 6.89
CA TRP A 5 5.55 7.97 7.10
C TRP A 5 5.42 8.37 8.58
N ASP A 6 4.81 9.53 8.82
CA ASP A 6 4.48 9.99 10.16
C ASP A 6 3.33 9.14 10.77
N SER A 7 2.48 8.56 9.91
CA SER A 7 1.41 7.65 10.30
C SER A 7 1.11 6.67 9.16
N GLU A 8 0.77 5.43 9.50
CA GLU A 8 0.33 4.39 8.57
C GLU A 8 -0.91 3.67 9.12
N GLU A 9 -1.98 3.60 8.33
CA GLU A 9 -3.20 2.86 8.64
C GLU A 9 -3.47 1.85 7.53
N LEU A 10 -3.54 0.56 7.88
CA LEU A 10 -3.88 -0.49 6.91
C LEU A 10 -5.37 -0.44 6.60
N VAL A 11 -5.72 -0.13 5.35
CA VAL A 11 -7.11 -0.14 4.87
C VAL A 11 -7.52 -1.55 4.50
N GLY A 12 -6.61 -2.30 3.89
CA GLY A 12 -6.85 -3.69 3.50
C GLY A 12 -5.63 -4.35 2.90
N LYS A 13 -5.73 -5.66 2.68
CA LYS A 13 -4.69 -6.45 2.04
C LYS A 13 -5.26 -7.52 1.12
N ILE A 14 -4.51 -7.84 0.08
CA ILE A 14 -4.85 -8.85 -0.93
C ILE A 14 -3.72 -9.87 -0.97
N VAL A 15 -4.03 -11.15 -0.79
CA VAL A 15 -3.04 -12.22 -0.91
C VAL A 15 -2.73 -12.43 -2.40
N LYS A 16 -1.49 -12.17 -2.81
CA LYS A 16 -1.04 -12.37 -4.19
C LYS A 16 -0.64 -13.83 -4.42
N ASN A 17 0.11 -14.39 -3.47
CA ASN A 17 0.52 -15.80 -3.42
C ASN A 17 0.97 -16.18 -2.00
N SER A 18 1.47 -17.40 -1.81
CA SER A 18 1.91 -17.93 -0.51
C SER A 18 3.04 -17.14 0.18
N ARG A 19 3.73 -16.24 -0.54
CA ARG A 19 4.87 -15.46 -0.02
C ARG A 19 4.74 -13.95 -0.24
N GLU A 20 3.67 -13.49 -0.89
CA GLU A 20 3.48 -12.07 -1.21
C GLU A 20 2.04 -11.64 -0.93
N GLU A 21 1.91 -10.49 -0.26
CA GLU A 21 0.65 -9.80 -0.03
C GLU A 21 0.74 -8.39 -0.64
N ILE A 22 -0.35 -7.86 -1.16
CA ILE A 22 -0.47 -6.46 -1.55
C ILE A 22 -1.18 -5.75 -0.40
N HIS A 23 -0.52 -4.80 0.23
CA HIS A 23 -1.12 -4.00 1.30
C HIS A 23 -1.52 -2.65 0.73
N ILE A 24 -2.73 -2.22 1.07
CA ILE A 24 -3.26 -0.91 0.73
C ILE A 24 -3.37 -0.15 2.05
N LYS A 25 -2.59 0.92 2.19
CA LYS A 25 -2.50 1.72 3.40
C LYS A 25 -2.82 3.17 3.10
N THR A 26 -3.45 3.83 4.07
CA THR A 26 -3.48 5.28 4.17
C THR A 26 -2.27 5.71 4.97
N VAL A 27 -1.44 6.57 4.41
CA VAL A 27 -0.21 7.03 5.06
C VAL A 27 -0.14 8.55 5.07
N GLU A 28 0.48 9.13 6.10
CA GLU A 28 0.64 10.58 6.20
C GLU A 28 2.13 10.95 6.29
N LYS A 29 2.52 12.03 5.59
CA LYS A 29 3.85 12.62 5.71
C LYS A 29 3.77 14.13 5.61
N ASN A 30 4.38 14.84 6.56
CA ASN A 30 4.36 16.31 6.61
C ASN A 30 2.94 16.89 6.45
N LYS A 31 1.95 16.31 7.14
CA LYS A 31 0.52 16.68 7.07
C LYS A 31 -0.14 16.45 5.70
N LYS A 32 0.50 15.75 4.78
CA LYS A 32 -0.07 15.34 3.49
C LYS A 32 -0.44 13.87 3.56
N LYS A 33 -1.66 13.54 3.10
CA LYS A 33 -2.16 12.18 3.06
C LYS A 33 -1.91 11.53 1.72
N TYR A 34 -1.56 10.26 1.76
CA TYR A 34 -1.25 9.44 0.60
C TYR A 34 -1.89 8.06 0.76
N VAL A 35 -2.17 7.43 -0.37
CA VAL A 35 -2.52 6.00 -0.44
C VAL A 35 -1.28 5.27 -0.94
N ASP A 36 -0.73 4.38 -0.11
CA ASP A 36 0.37 3.49 -0.48
C ASP A 36 -0.20 2.11 -0.83
N ILE A 37 0.03 1.68 -2.06
CA ILE A 37 -0.32 0.34 -2.55
C ILE A 37 1.00 -0.37 -2.84
N ARG A 38 1.36 -1.32 -1.98
CA ARG A 38 2.70 -1.92 -2.02
C ARG A 38 2.66 -3.42 -1.82
N VAL A 39 3.55 -4.10 -2.52
CA VAL A 39 3.77 -5.54 -2.34
C VAL A 39 4.66 -5.73 -1.13
N PHE A 40 4.19 -6.55 -0.20
CA PHE A 40 4.90 -7.05 0.95
C PHE A 40 5.28 -8.50 0.69
N TRP A 41 6.52 -8.85 1.01
CA TRP A 41 7.04 -10.21 0.89
C TRP A 41 7.21 -10.79 2.29
N TYR A 42 6.92 -12.09 2.42
CA TYR A 42 7.07 -12.80 3.67
C TYR A 42 8.56 -13.12 3.92
N ASP A 43 9.09 -12.60 5.01
CA ASP A 43 10.45 -12.89 5.46
C ASP A 43 10.45 -14.05 6.46
N SER A 44 10.87 -15.22 6.01
CA SER A 44 10.92 -16.44 6.85
C SER A 44 11.85 -16.32 8.07
N ASN A 45 12.83 -15.41 8.04
CA ASN A 45 13.74 -15.19 9.17
C ASN A 45 13.08 -14.43 10.31
N SER A 46 12.16 -13.51 9.99
CA SER A 46 11.53 -12.62 10.96
C SER A 46 10.05 -12.94 11.16
N ASP A 47 9.54 -14.01 10.55
CA ASP A 47 8.13 -14.41 10.50
C ASP A 47 7.15 -13.25 10.20
N THR A 48 7.60 -12.29 9.39
CA THR A 48 6.89 -11.02 9.18
C THR A 48 6.90 -10.60 7.72
N PHE A 49 5.85 -9.89 7.33
CA PHE A 49 5.75 -9.30 5.99
C PHE A 49 6.53 -7.99 5.94
N LYS A 50 7.50 -7.91 5.04
CA LYS A 50 8.33 -6.71 4.82
C LYS A 50 7.91 -6.00 3.54
N PRO A 51 7.90 -4.66 3.53
CA PRO A 51 7.59 -3.90 2.32
C PRO A 51 8.68 -4.16 1.26
N SER A 52 8.26 -4.34 0.01
CA SER A 52 9.18 -4.35 -1.13
C SER A 52 9.27 -2.99 -1.79
N GLN A 53 10.25 -2.80 -2.67
CA GLN A 53 10.32 -1.64 -3.55
C GLN A 53 9.20 -1.62 -4.60
N LYS A 54 8.48 -2.74 -4.81
CA LYS A 54 7.35 -2.82 -5.73
C LYS A 54 6.10 -2.23 -5.06
N GLY A 55 5.79 -1.00 -5.40
CA GLY A 55 4.59 -0.33 -4.94
C GLY A 55 4.44 1.03 -5.58
N VAL A 56 3.25 1.59 -5.47
CA VAL A 56 2.94 2.95 -5.90
C VAL A 56 2.34 3.70 -4.72
N THR A 57 2.78 4.94 -4.56
CA THR A 57 2.20 5.87 -3.59
C THR A 57 1.53 6.99 -4.35
N MET A 58 0.29 7.30 -3.99
CA MET A 58 -0.50 8.34 -4.63
C MET A 58 -0.94 9.37 -3.61
N ALA A 59 -0.90 10.65 -3.96
CA ALA A 59 -1.47 11.70 -3.12
C ALA A 59 -3.00 11.61 -3.11
N TYR A 60 -3.62 11.99 -2.00
CA TYR A 60 -5.08 11.98 -1.85
C TYR A 60 -5.81 12.84 -2.89
N ASP A 61 -5.21 13.93 -3.37
CA ASP A 61 -5.78 14.76 -4.44
C ASP A 61 -6.12 13.96 -5.70
N ASN A 62 -5.34 12.93 -6.02
CA ASN A 62 -5.55 12.09 -7.21
C ASN A 62 -6.37 10.82 -6.90
N TYR A 63 -6.80 10.63 -5.65
CA TYR A 63 -7.47 9.40 -5.23
C TYR A 63 -8.84 9.23 -5.88
N ASN A 64 -9.60 10.31 -6.03
CA ASN A 64 -10.92 10.24 -6.67
C ASN A 64 -10.81 9.78 -8.13
N GLU A 65 -9.90 10.37 -8.89
CA GLU A 65 -9.64 9.97 -10.28
C GLU A 65 -9.19 8.51 -10.36
N PHE A 66 -8.25 8.10 -9.50
CA PHE A 66 -7.82 6.70 -9.43
C PHE A 66 -8.99 5.73 -9.15
N LYS A 67 -9.86 6.07 -8.20
CA LYS A 67 -11.03 5.27 -7.84
C LYS A 67 -11.99 5.13 -9.02
N GLU A 68 -12.24 6.20 -9.76
CA GLU A 68 -13.11 6.18 -10.94
C GLU A 68 -12.51 5.33 -12.07
N ILE A 69 -11.20 5.45 -12.33
CA ILE A 69 -10.50 4.63 -13.35
C ILE A 69 -10.60 3.14 -12.99
N ILE A 70 -10.33 2.79 -11.73
CA ILE A 70 -10.41 1.39 -11.27
C ILE A 70 -11.84 0.87 -11.32
N ALA A 71 -12.84 1.67 -10.93
CA ALA A 71 -14.25 1.29 -11.01
C ALA A 71 -14.74 1.08 -12.44
N GLY A 72 -14.11 1.72 -13.42
CA GLY A 72 -14.37 1.53 -14.85
C GLY A 72 -13.84 0.21 -15.42
N ILE A 73 -13.00 -0.54 -14.68
CA ILE A 73 -12.51 -1.85 -15.11
C ILE A 73 -13.66 -2.85 -14.97
N GLN A 74 -14.32 -3.17 -16.10
CA GLN A 74 -15.32 -4.23 -16.18
C GLN A 74 -14.63 -5.58 -16.36
N ILE A 75 -15.04 -6.56 -15.55
CA ILE A 75 -14.54 -7.93 -15.53
C ILE A 75 -15.65 -8.86 -16.03
#